data_AF-R6Q1J9-F1
#
_entry.id   AF-R6Q1J9-F1
#
_cell.length_a   1.000
_cell.length_b   1.000
_cell.length_c   1.000
_cell.angle_alpha   90.00
_cell.angle_beta   90.00
_cell.angle_gamma   90.00
#
_symmetry.space_group_name_H-M   'P 1'
#
loop_
_entity.id
_entity.type
_entity.pdbx_description
1 polymer ?
#
loop_
_entity_poly.entity_id
_entity_poly.type
_entity_poly.pdbx_seq_one_letter_code
_entity_poly.pdbx_strand_id
1 'polypeptide(L)'
;MGEILYAVLPLPIPASVYGLILLLLALRLGIVKLEQVKEVGLFLTGIFPLLFVPAAAGVMELWAEMGNMLLPIIIAIVPVTVLVLASAGRTTQALTSRRKNKEAAHD
;
A
#
# COMPACT_ATOMS: atom_id res chain seq x y z
N MET A 1 9.89 16.93 -0.14
CA MET A 1 10.83 16.03 -0.86
C MET A 1 10.09 15.16 -1.87
N GLY A 2 9.18 14.25 -1.47
CA GLY A 2 8.47 13.35 -2.40
C GLY A 2 7.63 14.07 -3.47
N GLU A 3 6.95 15.15 -3.10
CA GLU A 3 6.15 15.97 -4.01
C GLU A 3 7.00 16.78 -5.00
N ILE A 4 8.19 17.22 -4.56
CA ILE A 4 9.20 17.86 -5.43
C ILE A 4 9.75 16.82 -6.43
N LEU A 5 10.01 15.59 -5.98
CA LEU A 5 10.45 14.50 -6.85
C LEU A 5 9.36 14.10 -7.85
N TYR A 6 8.09 14.06 -7.43
CA TYR A 6 6.96 13.81 -8.31
C TYR A 6 6.82 14.89 -9.40
N ALA A 7 7.05 16.16 -9.06
CA ALA A 7 7.02 17.26 -10.01
C ALA A 7 8.15 17.21 -11.05
N VAL A 8 9.32 16.68 -10.69
CA VAL A 8 10.49 16.56 -11.59
C VAL A 8 10.48 15.25 -12.39
N LEU A 9 9.96 14.18 -11.79
CA LEU A 9 9.89 12.84 -12.38
C LEU A 9 8.42 12.37 -12.36
N PRO A 10 7.60 12.78 -13.35
CA PRO A 10 6.15 12.53 -13.36
C PRO A 10 5.84 11.09 -13.79
N LEU A 11 6.15 10.12 -12.93
CA LEU A 11 5.66 8.75 -13.09
C LEU A 11 4.21 8.69 -12.58
N PRO A 12 3.38 7.78 -13.10
CA PRO A 12 1.96 7.63 -12.70
C PRO A 12 1.84 6.94 -11.32
N ILE A 13 2.47 7.52 -10.30
CA ILE A 13 2.47 7.04 -8.92
C ILE A 13 2.24 8.21 -7.97
N PRO A 14 1.47 8.04 -6.89
CA PRO A 14 1.23 9.10 -5.91
C PRO A 14 2.53 9.61 -5.27
N ALA A 15 2.58 10.90 -4.92
CA ALA A 15 3.73 11.51 -4.24
C ALA A 15 4.13 10.79 -2.93
N SER A 16 3.18 10.15 -2.25
CA SER A 16 3.44 9.33 -1.05
C SER A 16 4.37 8.15 -1.32
N VAL A 17 4.29 7.53 -2.51
CA VAL A 17 5.17 6.42 -2.92
C VAL A 17 6.62 6.89 -3.03
N TYR A 18 6.85 8.08 -3.57
CA TYR A 18 8.19 8.68 -3.62
C TYR A 18 8.74 8.94 -2.21
N GLY A 19 7.90 9.43 -1.30
CA GLY A 19 8.27 9.60 0.11
C GLY A 19 8.72 8.29 0.76
N LEU A 20 8.00 7.19 0.52
CA LEU A 20 8.36 5.87 1.04
C LEU A 20 9.68 5.34 0.45
N ILE A 21 9.90 5.52 -0.85
CA ILE A 21 11.16 5.12 -1.50
C ILE A 21 12.34 5.92 -0.94
N LEU A 22 12.19 7.23 -0.79
CA LEU A 22 13.23 8.10 -0.21
C LEU A 22 13.55 7.71 1.23
N LEU A 23 12.51 7.46 2.04
CA LEU A 23 12.70 7.00 3.43
C LEU A 23 13.42 5.66 3.47
N LEU A 24 13.02 4.71 2.62
CA LEU A 24 13.69 3.41 2.52
C LEU A 24 15.18 3.57 2.15
N LEU A 25 15.49 4.41 1.18
CA LEU A 25 16.88 4.71 0.79
C LEU A 25 17.66 5.35 1.94
N ALA A 26 17.06 6.30 2.67
CA ALA A 26 17.68 6.93 3.82
C ALA A 26 17.97 5.93 4.95
N LEU A 27 17.07 4.96 5.19
CA LEU A 27 17.32 3.85 6.14
C LEU A 27 18.42 2.92 5.64
N ARG A 28 18.42 2.56 4.36
CA ARG A 28 19.42 1.66 3.76
C ARG A 28 20.83 2.25 3.77
N LEU A 29 20.93 3.56 3.58
CA LEU A 29 22.18 4.32 3.60
C LEU A 29 22.64 4.69 5.03
N GLY A 30 21.85 4.35 6.06
CA GLY A 30 22.16 4.66 7.46
C GLY A 30 22.04 6.14 7.83
N ILE A 31 21.51 6.98 6.93
CA ILE A 31 21.24 8.40 7.17
C ILE A 31 20.17 8.56 8.25
N VAL A 32 19.17 7.67 8.23
CA VAL A 32 18.08 7.61 9.20
C VAL A 32 18.13 6.25 9.89
N LYS A 33 18.13 6.24 11.22
CA LYS A 33 18.07 5.00 12.01
C LYS A 33 16.63 4.54 12.20
N LEU A 34 16.42 3.24 12.25
CA LEU A 34 15.08 2.66 12.40
C LEU A 34 14.40 3.15 13.69
N GLU A 35 15.16 3.32 14.77
CA GLU A 35 14.66 3.76 16.07
C GLU A 35 14.01 5.16 15.99
N GLN A 36 14.53 6.04 15.12
CA GLN A 36 14.02 7.40 14.96
C GLN A 36 12.65 7.45 14.30
N VAL A 37 12.34 6.48 13.45
CA VAL A 37 11.09 6.46 12.66
C VAL A 37 10.07 5.46 13.20
N LYS A 38 10.53 4.44 13.95
CA LYS A 38 9.68 3.39 14.51
C LYS A 38 8.65 3.94 15.48
N GLU A 39 9.08 4.79 16.43
CA GLU A 39 8.18 5.36 17.44
C GLU A 39 7.09 6.23 16.79
N VAL A 40 7.48 7.12 15.88
CA VAL A 40 6.55 7.97 15.13
C VAL A 40 5.61 7.13 14.25
N GLY A 41 6.12 6.08 13.60
CA GLY A 41 5.31 5.17 12.79
C GLY A 41 4.24 4.43 13.62
N LEU A 42 4.60 3.95 14.82
CA LEU A 42 3.66 3.34 15.75
C LEU A 42 2.61 4.34 16.23
N PHE A 43 3.02 5.55 16.58
CA PHE A 43 2.10 6.62 16.98
C PHE A 43 1.10 6.96 15.87
N LEU A 44 1.57 7.18 14.64
CA LEU A 44 0.72 7.47 13.48
C LEU A 44 -0.25 6.34 13.18
N THR A 45 0.20 5.08 13.31
CA THR A 45 -0.67 3.91 13.17
C THR A 45 -1.72 3.86 14.29
N GLY A 46 -1.35 4.28 15.52
CA GLY A 46 -2.26 4.36 16.66
C GLY A 46 -3.38 5.38 16.48
N ILE A 47 -3.13 6.51 15.82
CA ILE A 47 -4.15 7.53 15.52
C ILE A 47 -4.88 7.29 14.19
N PHE A 48 -4.48 6.28 13.41
CA PHE A 48 -5.07 5.97 12.11
C PHE A 48 -6.60 5.76 12.17
N PRO A 49 -7.18 5.10 13.20
CA PRO A 49 -8.64 5.02 13.35
C PRO A 49 -9.31 6.40 13.45
N LEU A 50 -8.71 7.35 14.15
CA LEU A 50 -9.23 8.72 14.26
C LEU A 50 -9.21 9.44 12.91
N LEU A 51 -8.16 9.24 12.11
CA LEU A 51 -8.05 9.80 10.76
C LEU A 51 -9.10 9.22 9.79
N PHE A 52 -9.62 8.02 10.07
CA PHE A 52 -10.70 7.42 9.28
C PHE A 52 -12.10 7.89 9.68
N VAL A 53 -12.29 8.50 10.85
CA VAL A 53 -13.62 8.96 11.30
C VAL A 53 -14.27 9.93 10.30
N PRO A 54 -13.58 10.97 9.78
CA PRO A 54 -14.18 11.88 8.79
C PRO A 54 -14.51 11.17 7.47
N ALA A 55 -13.65 10.24 7.03
CA ALA A 55 -13.90 9.46 5.82
C ALA A 55 -15.14 8.55 5.98
N ALA A 56 -15.28 7.89 7.14
CA ALA A 56 -16.44 7.07 7.46
C ALA A 56 -17.72 7.90 7.58
N ALA A 57 -17.65 9.08 8.20
CA ALA A 57 -18.78 10.01 8.29
C ALA A 57 -19.24 10.48 6.91
N GLY A 58 -18.31 10.77 5.98
CA GLY A 58 -18.65 11.10 4.60
C GLY A 58 -19.39 9.96 3.87
N VAL A 59 -19.04 8.70 4.13
CA VAL A 59 -19.78 7.55 3.58
C VAL A 59 -21.20 7.47 4.13
N MET A 60 -21.41 7.86 5.39
CA MET A 60 -22.75 7.87 6.00
C MET A 60 -23.70 8.86 5.31
N GLU A 61 -23.20 9.96 4.74
CA GLU A 61 -24.02 10.91 3.97
C GLU A 61 -24.55 10.29 2.67
N LEU A 62 -23.77 9.43 2.02
CA LEU A 62 -24.18 8.70 0.81
C LEU A 62 -24.90 7.38 1.09
N TRP A 63 -25.10 7.03 2.37
CA TRP A 63 -25.64 5.73 2.79
C TRP A 63 -27.01 5.41 2.17
N ALA A 64 -27.88 6.42 2.05
CA ALA A 64 -29.21 6.26 1.48
C ALA A 64 -29.18 5.92 -0.02
N GLU A 65 -28.23 6.47 -0.80
CA GLU A 65 -28.04 6.13 -2.22
C GLU A 65 -27.37 4.77 -2.41
N MET A 66 -26.48 4.39 -1.49
CA MET A 66 -25.75 3.12 -1.56
C MET A 66 -26.66 1.89 -1.36
N GLY A 67 -27.77 2.02 -0.63
CA GLY A 67 -28.69 0.92 -0.32
C GLY A 67 -29.20 0.17 -1.56
N ASN A 68 -29.47 0.88 -2.65
CA ASN A 68 -29.93 0.27 -3.91
C ASN A 68 -28.79 -0.28 -4.78
N MET A 69 -27.54 0.08 -4.47
CA MET A 69 -26.32 -0.32 -5.20
C MET A 69 -25.49 -1.37 -4.47
N LEU A 70 -25.89 -1.81 -3.27
CA LEU A 70 -25.15 -2.80 -2.47
C LEU A 70 -24.85 -4.08 -3.25
N LEU A 71 -25.84 -4.60 -3.99
CA LEU A 71 -25.67 -5.84 -4.75
C LEU A 71 -24.67 -5.68 -5.92
N PRO A 72 -24.77 -4.65 -6.79
CA PRO A 72 -23.72 -4.31 -7.75
C PRO A 72 -22.33 -4.11 -7.14
N ILE A 73 -22.24 -3.43 -5.99
CA ILE A 73 -20.97 -3.14 -5.30
C ILE A 73 -20.28 -4.45 -4.87
N ILE A 74 -21.01 -5.35 -4.21
CA ILE A 74 -20.46 -6.63 -3.75
C ILE A 74 -20.01 -7.48 -4.94
N ILE A 75 -20.83 -7.55 -5.99
CA ILE A 75 -20.51 -8.30 -7.22
C ILE A 75 -19.30 -7.70 -7.93
N ALA A 76 -19.04 -6.40 -7.84
CA ALA A 76 -17.83 -5.78 -8.37
C ALA A 76 -16.60 -6.06 -7.49
N ILE A 77 -16.71 -5.87 -6.17
CA ILE A 77 -15.57 -5.93 -5.24
C ILE A 77 -15.04 -7.35 -5.07
N VAL A 78 -15.91 -8.33 -4.84
CA VAL A 78 -15.50 -9.70 -4.47
C VAL A 78 -14.63 -10.35 -5.56
N PRO A 79 -15.07 -10.47 -6.83
CA PRO A 79 -14.26 -11.10 -7.86
C PRO A 79 -12.99 -10.30 -8.16
N VAL A 80 -13.04 -8.96 -8.17
CA VAL A 80 -11.85 -8.13 -8.38
C VAL A 80 -10.84 -8.36 -7.27
N THR A 81 -11.27 -8.39 -6.01
CA THR A 81 -10.39 -8.65 -4.86
C THR A 81 -9.74 -10.03 -4.96
N VAL A 82 -10.52 -11.06 -5.27
CA VAL A 82 -10.00 -12.43 -5.46
C VAL A 82 -8.98 -12.47 -6.60
N LEU A 83 -9.28 -11.84 -7.74
CA LEU A 83 -8.38 -11.81 -8.89
C LEU A 83 -7.08 -11.06 -8.58
N VAL A 84 -7.14 -9.91 -7.92
CA VAL A 84 -5.97 -9.14 -7.51
C VAL A 84 -5.11 -9.93 -6.53
N LEU A 85 -5.72 -10.54 -5.49
CA LEU A 85 -4.99 -11.35 -4.52
C LEU A 85 -4.37 -12.61 -5.17
N ALA A 86 -5.11 -13.30 -6.03
CA ALA A 86 -4.63 -14.50 -6.71
C ALA A 86 -3.50 -14.19 -7.69
N SER A 87 -3.62 -13.11 -8.47
CA SER A 87 -2.58 -12.67 -9.41
C SER A 87 -1.32 -12.25 -8.66
N ALA A 88 -1.43 -11.32 -7.70
CA ALA A 88 -0.31 -10.85 -6.88
C ALA A 88 0.39 -12.00 -6.14
N GLY A 89 -0.41 -12.90 -5.55
CA GLY A 89 0.07 -14.11 -4.88
C GLY A 89 0.85 -15.04 -5.82
N ARG A 90 0.30 -15.33 -7.01
CA ARG A 90 0.98 -16.16 -8.02
C ARG A 90 2.27 -15.51 -8.54
N THR A 91 2.30 -14.21 -8.79
CA THR A 91 3.53 -13.51 -9.18
C THR A 91 4.61 -13.62 -8.11
N THR A 92 4.24 -13.40 -6.84
CA THR A 92 5.17 -13.51 -5.71
C THR A 92 5.69 -14.93 -5.56
N GLN A 93 4.81 -15.93 -5.60
CA GLN A 93 5.19 -17.34 -5.51
C GLN A 93 6.09 -17.76 -6.68
N ALA A 94 5.79 -17.33 -7.92
CA ALA A 94 6.62 -17.63 -9.08
C ALA A 94 8.03 -17.03 -8.96
N LEU A 95 8.16 -15.80 -8.47
CA LEU A 95 9.47 -15.16 -8.23
C LEU A 95 10.26 -15.88 -7.13
N THR A 96 9.61 -16.27 -6.03
CA THR A 96 10.25 -17.00 -4.92
C THR A 96 10.67 -18.41 -5.35
N SER A 97 9.81 -19.16 -6.06
CA SER A 97 10.15 -20.50 -6.57
C SER A 97 11.28 -20.47 -7.58
N ARG A 98 11.38 -19.43 -8.42
CA ARG A 98 12.52 -19.22 -9.33
C ARG A 98 13.82 -18.92 -8.58
N ARG A 99 13.78 -18.25 -7.44
CA ARG A 99 14.94 -18.04 -6.57
C ARG A 99 15.40 -19.35 -5.93
N LYS A 100 14.47 -20.13 -5.37
CA LYS A 100 14.75 -21.42 -4.73
C LYS A 100 15.37 -22.43 -5.69
N ASN A 101 14.92 -22.48 -6.95
CA ASN A 101 15.52 -23.33 -7.99
C ASN A 101 16.90 -22.84 -8.47
N LYS A 102 17.22 -21.55 -8.33
CA LYS A 102 18.56 -21.02 -8.66
C LYS A 102 19.57 -21.27 -7.55
N GLU A 103 19.14 -21.23 -6.30
CA GLU A 103 19.99 -21.57 -5.14
C GLU A 103 20.30 -23.08 -5.09
N ALA A 104 19.33 -23.95 -5.39
CA ALA A 104 19.53 -25.40 -5.43
C ALA A 104 20.34 -25.92 -6.65
N ALA A 105 20.61 -25.07 -7.64
CA ALA A 105 21.44 -25.41 -8.81
C ALA A 105 22.88 -24.88 -8.70
N HIS A 106 23.20 -24.20 -7.60
CA HIS A 106 24.52 -23.61 -7.34
C HIS A 106 25.25 -24.27 -6.14
N ASP A 107 24.65 -25.32 -5.58
CA ASP A 107 25.26 -26.34 -4.70
C ASP A 107 25.51 -27.62 -5.53
#